data_AF-A0A357IDJ0-F1
#
_entry.id   AF-A0A357IDJ0-F1
#
_cell.length_a   1.000
_cell.length_b   1.000
_cell.length_c   1.000
_cell.angle_alpha   90.00
_cell.angle_beta   90.00
_cell.angle_gamma   90.00
#
_symmetry.space_group_name_H-M   'P 1'
#
loop_
_entity.id
_entity.type
_entity.pdbx_description
1 polymer ?
#
loop_
_entity_poly.entity_id
_entity_poly.type
_entity_poly.pdbx_seq_one_letter_code
_entity_poly.pdbx_strand_id
1 'polypeptide(L)'
;MQHFSLRAVTVALFAAWGVAQADVERDLDSHEHGAASLNLVVDGNRVFVEFSSPWANVAGFEHAPSTQEQHAVVDKALADLADADALMVFTGTRCARVDSQVSSTMGEGGSEHDHHDEHKEHE
;
A
#
# COMPACT_ATOMS: atom_id res chain seq x y z
N MET A 1 86.99 27.19 -1.28
CA MET A 1 86.21 28.13 -2.10
C MET A 1 84.76 27.70 -2.05
N GLN A 2 83.91 28.64 -1.65
CA GLN A 2 82.44 28.72 -1.78
C GLN A 2 81.58 27.67 -1.08
N HIS A 3 81.23 28.05 0.16
CA HIS A 3 79.96 27.79 0.84
C HIS A 3 78.75 27.94 -0.09
N PHE A 4 77.72 27.11 0.08
CA PHE A 4 76.36 27.55 -0.20
C PHE A 4 75.44 27.19 0.97
N SER A 5 74.79 28.24 1.45
CA SER A 5 74.01 28.32 2.67
C SER A 5 72.52 28.16 2.35
N LEU A 6 71.82 27.70 3.38
CA LEU A 6 70.38 27.59 3.63
C LEU A 6 69.40 28.52 2.86
N ARG A 7 68.17 28.01 2.71
CA ARG A 7 66.84 28.64 2.45
C ARG A 7 66.36 28.49 0.99
N ALA A 8 65.15 28.01 0.69
CA ALA A 8 63.91 28.03 1.45
C ALA A 8 63.09 26.74 1.20
N VAL A 9 62.51 26.22 2.28
CA VAL A 9 61.37 25.31 2.21
C VAL A 9 60.17 26.14 1.77
N THR A 10 59.74 25.98 0.52
CA THR A 10 58.49 26.57 0.03
C THR A 10 57.49 25.43 -0.14
N VAL A 11 56.81 25.09 0.95
CA VAL A 11 55.59 24.26 0.92
C VAL A 11 54.48 25.15 0.35
N ALA A 12 54.25 25.08 -0.95
CA ALA A 12 53.05 25.64 -1.56
C ALA A 12 51.97 24.54 -1.56
N LEU A 13 51.29 24.40 -0.42
CA LEU A 13 50.02 23.69 -0.27
C LEU A 13 48.95 24.41 -1.13
N PHE A 14 48.88 24.09 -2.41
CA PHE A 14 47.64 24.33 -3.16
C PHE A 14 46.69 23.19 -2.80
N ALA A 15 45.95 23.40 -1.72
CA ALA A 15 44.83 22.56 -1.34
C ALA A 15 43.94 22.37 -2.56
N ALA A 16 43.79 21.11 -2.98
CA ALA A 16 42.78 20.70 -3.92
C ALA A 16 41.42 21.15 -3.38
N TRP A 17 40.88 22.25 -3.93
CA TRP A 17 39.46 22.52 -3.82
C TRP A 17 38.76 21.53 -4.75
N GLY A 18 38.71 20.28 -4.30
CA GLY A 18 37.68 19.36 -4.74
C GLY A 18 36.36 19.99 -4.34
N VAL A 19 35.66 20.59 -5.31
CA VAL A 19 34.23 20.79 -5.14
C VAL A 19 33.67 19.39 -5.04
N ALA A 20 33.38 18.94 -3.81
CA ALA A 20 32.52 17.79 -3.63
C ALA A 20 31.20 18.18 -4.29
N GLN A 21 30.95 17.66 -5.50
CA GLN A 21 29.59 17.58 -6.03
C GLN A 21 28.90 16.61 -5.09
N ALA A 22 28.23 17.13 -4.06
CA ALA A 22 27.19 16.37 -3.41
C ALA A 22 26.07 16.31 -4.44
N ASP A 23 26.14 15.34 -5.36
CA ASP A 23 24.96 14.87 -6.04
C ASP A 23 24.04 14.37 -4.93
N VAL A 24 23.09 15.20 -4.55
CA VAL A 24 21.93 14.74 -3.81
C VAL A 24 21.20 13.87 -4.82
N GLU A 25 21.56 12.59 -4.86
CA GLU A 25 20.74 11.53 -5.44
C GLU A 25 19.43 11.58 -4.65
N ARG A 26 18.52 12.48 -5.05
CA ARG A 26 17.14 12.42 -4.61
C ARG A 26 16.65 11.16 -5.28
N ASP A 27 16.58 10.09 -4.50
CA ASP A 27 15.83 8.92 -4.85
C ASP A 27 14.44 9.41 -5.28
N LEU A 28 14.21 9.47 -6.59
CA LEU A 28 12.90 9.69 -7.16
C LEU A 28 12.21 8.35 -7.04
N ASP A 29 11.95 7.97 -5.79
CA ASP A 29 11.33 6.71 -5.43
C ASP A 29 10.03 6.62 -6.21
N SER A 30 9.87 5.51 -6.93
CA SER A 30 8.66 5.25 -7.69
C SER A 30 7.57 4.86 -6.71
N HIS A 31 6.86 5.87 -6.20
CA HIS A 31 5.74 5.65 -5.30
C HIS A 31 4.53 5.19 -6.12
N GLU A 32 4.42 3.89 -6.37
CA GLU A 32 3.23 3.32 -7.01
C GLU A 32 2.13 3.11 -5.96
N HIS A 33 1.46 4.20 -5.59
CA HIS A 33 0.27 4.13 -4.74
C HIS A 33 -0.94 3.69 -5.55
N GLY A 34 -1.68 2.70 -5.03
CA GLY A 34 -2.95 2.29 -5.62
C GLY A 34 -2.86 1.40 -6.84
N ALA A 35 -1.70 0.79 -7.14
CA ALA A 35 -1.65 -0.26 -8.15
C ALA A 35 -2.53 -1.45 -7.76
N ALA A 36 -3.42 -1.85 -8.67
CA ALA A 36 -4.25 -3.04 -8.54
C ALA A 36 -3.94 -4.03 -9.66
N SER A 37 -4.11 -5.31 -9.40
CA SER A 37 -3.94 -6.37 -10.38
C SER A 37 -5.26 -7.10 -10.63
N LEU A 38 -5.48 -7.47 -11.89
CA LEU A 38 -6.57 -8.33 -12.33
C LEU A 38 -5.98 -9.47 -13.15
N ASN A 39 -6.12 -10.69 -12.64
CA ASN A 39 -5.73 -11.91 -13.34
C ASN A 39 -6.98 -12.57 -13.94
N LEU A 40 -6.88 -12.98 -15.20
CA LEU A 40 -7.93 -13.68 -15.93
C LEU A 40 -7.35 -14.92 -16.61
N VAL A 41 -7.88 -16.09 -16.25
CA VAL A 41 -7.48 -17.38 -16.83
C VAL A 41 -8.69 -18.05 -17.45
N VAL A 42 -8.55 -18.51 -18.69
CA VAL A 42 -9.56 -19.31 -19.39
C VAL A 42 -9.04 -20.72 -19.55
N ASP A 43 -9.74 -21.69 -18.96
CA ASP A 43 -9.43 -23.12 -19.07
C ASP A 43 -10.67 -23.88 -19.54
N GLY A 44 -10.69 -24.25 -20.82
CA GLY A 44 -11.84 -24.88 -21.46
C GLY A 44 -13.10 -24.01 -21.37
N ASN A 45 -14.06 -24.45 -20.55
CA ASN A 45 -15.32 -23.73 -20.31
C ASN A 45 -15.36 -23.01 -18.94
N ARG A 46 -14.21 -22.89 -18.27
CA ARG A 46 -14.07 -22.19 -17.00
C ARG A 46 -13.30 -20.90 -17.19
N VAL A 47 -13.71 -19.89 -16.43
CA VAL A 47 -13.01 -18.61 -16.32
C VAL A 47 -12.71 -18.38 -14.85
N PHE A 48 -11.46 -18.10 -14.54
CA PHE A 48 -11.01 -17.71 -13.21
C PHE A 48 -10.64 -16.23 -13.25
N VAL A 49 -11.17 -15.48 -12.29
CA VAL A 49 -10.91 -14.05 -12.12
C VAL A 49 -10.36 -13.84 -10.72
N GLU A 50 -9.23 -13.16 -10.60
CA GLU A 50 -8.68 -12.72 -9.32
C GLU A 50 -8.40 -11.23 -9.41
N PHE A 51 -8.90 -10.47 -8.45
CA PHE A 51 -8.67 -9.04 -8.32
C PHE A 51 -7.99 -8.77 -6.98
N SER A 52 -6.88 -8.04 -7.01
CA SER A 52 -6.14 -7.61 -5.82
C SER A 52 -5.88 -6.12 -5.89
N SER A 53 -6.18 -5.42 -4.81
CA SER A 53 -6.08 -3.95 -4.76
C SER A 53 -5.76 -3.48 -3.34
N PRO A 54 -4.97 -2.41 -3.19
CA PRO A 54 -4.87 -1.65 -1.96
C PRO A 54 -6.24 -1.13 -1.51
N TRP A 55 -6.41 -1.03 -0.20
CA TRP A 55 -7.65 -0.52 0.40
C TRP A 55 -7.92 0.94 0.07
N ALA A 56 -6.88 1.75 -0.18
CA ALA A 56 -7.03 3.12 -0.64
C ALA A 56 -7.88 3.25 -1.91
N ASN A 57 -7.86 2.27 -2.80
CA ASN A 57 -8.64 2.30 -4.04
C ASN A 57 -10.14 2.02 -3.82
N VAL A 58 -10.49 1.38 -2.71
CA VAL A 58 -11.85 0.89 -2.44
C VAL A 58 -12.51 1.70 -1.33
N ALA A 59 -11.82 1.88 -0.20
CA ALA A 59 -12.31 2.59 0.98
C ALA A 59 -11.77 4.03 1.09
N GLY A 60 -10.72 4.38 0.33
CA GLY A 60 -10.08 5.69 0.40
C GLY A 60 -9.02 5.83 1.50
N PHE A 61 -8.72 4.75 2.23
CA PHE A 61 -7.69 4.69 3.29
C PHE A 61 -7.12 3.28 3.44
N GLU A 62 -5.98 3.13 4.12
CA GLU A 62 -5.29 1.83 4.33
C GLU A 62 -5.21 1.38 5.79
N HIS A 63 -5.45 2.28 6.74
CA HIS A 63 -5.45 1.96 8.16
C HIS A 63 -6.72 1.17 8.54
N ALA A 64 -6.66 0.41 9.64
CA ALA A 64 -7.86 -0.19 10.21
C ALA A 64 -8.94 0.88 10.50
N PRO A 65 -10.23 0.59 10.26
CA PRO A 65 -11.31 1.52 10.56
C PRO A 65 -11.35 1.81 12.07
N SER A 66 -11.58 3.07 12.43
CA SER A 66 -11.57 3.56 13.82
C SER A 66 -12.83 4.35 14.20
N THR A 67 -13.65 4.73 13.23
CA THR A 67 -14.93 5.43 13.44
C THR A 67 -16.07 4.62 12.85
N GLN A 68 -17.29 4.84 13.33
CA GLN A 68 -18.48 4.16 12.81
C GLN A 68 -18.64 4.36 11.30
N GLU A 69 -18.31 5.55 10.79
CA GLU A 69 -18.35 5.86 9.36
C GLU A 69 -17.30 5.05 8.58
N GLN A 70 -16.08 4.91 9.11
CA GLN A 70 -15.05 4.09 8.48
C GLN A 70 -15.43 2.61 8.45
N HIS A 71 -16.01 2.08 9.55
CA HIS A 71 -16.54 0.72 9.58
C HIS A 71 -17.63 0.52 8.52
N ALA A 72 -18.60 1.43 8.43
CA ALA A 72 -19.66 1.36 7.43
C ALA A 72 -19.11 1.39 5.98
N VAL A 73 -18.05 2.16 5.71
CA VAL A 73 -17.37 2.17 4.41
C VAL A 73 -16.73 0.81 4.10
N VAL A 74 -16.03 0.21 5.07
CA VAL A 74 -15.40 -1.11 4.91
C VAL A 74 -16.45 -2.21 4.70
N ASP A 75 -17.50 -2.23 5.53
CA ASP A 75 -18.57 -3.23 5.44
C ASP A 75 -19.29 -3.14 4.08
N LYS A 76 -19.57 -1.92 3.63
CA LYS A 76 -20.15 -1.69 2.30
C LYS A 76 -19.21 -2.17 1.19
N ALA A 77 -17.92 -1.85 1.27
CA ALA A 77 -16.94 -2.28 0.28
C ALA A 77 -16.85 -3.81 0.20
N LEU A 78 -16.84 -4.49 1.35
CA LEU A 78 -16.82 -5.96 1.40
C LEU A 78 -18.10 -6.57 0.81
N ALA A 79 -19.26 -5.98 1.10
CA ALA A 79 -20.53 -6.42 0.52
C ALA A 79 -20.56 -6.24 -1.01
N ASP A 80 -20.10 -5.09 -1.50
CA ASP A 80 -20.03 -4.81 -2.94
C ASP A 80 -19.03 -5.76 -3.64
N LEU A 81 -17.87 -6.05 -3.02
CA LEU A 81 -16.88 -7.01 -3.52
C LEU A 81 -17.39 -8.46 -3.52
N ALA A 82 -18.25 -8.81 -2.57
CA ALA A 82 -18.86 -10.14 -2.49
C ALA A 82 -19.92 -10.36 -3.58
N ASP A 83 -20.52 -9.30 -4.13
CA ASP A 83 -21.44 -9.37 -5.27
C ASP A 83 -20.69 -9.47 -6.61
N ALA A 84 -20.01 -10.61 -6.80
CA ALA A 84 -19.20 -10.84 -7.99
C ALA A 84 -19.99 -10.77 -9.31
N ASP A 85 -21.31 -11.06 -9.30
CA ASP A 85 -22.14 -10.98 -10.52
C ASP A 85 -22.39 -9.54 -10.95
N ALA A 86 -22.45 -8.60 -10.00
CA ALA A 86 -22.54 -7.17 -10.29
C ALA A 86 -21.22 -6.61 -10.81
N LEU A 87 -20.08 -7.14 -10.35
CA LEU A 87 -18.74 -6.66 -10.71
C LEU A 87 -18.20 -7.27 -12.02
N MET A 88 -18.48 -8.54 -12.27
CA MET A 88 -17.87 -9.33 -13.36
C MET A 88 -18.93 -9.88 -14.30
N VAL A 89 -19.32 -9.07 -15.29
CA VAL A 89 -20.38 -9.41 -16.25
C VAL A 89 -19.80 -9.94 -17.55
N PHE A 90 -20.15 -11.18 -17.91
CA PHE A 90 -19.77 -11.80 -19.19
C PHE A 90 -20.92 -11.78 -20.21
N THR A 91 -20.93 -10.78 -21.09
CA THR A 91 -21.97 -10.66 -22.13
C THR A 91 -21.73 -11.59 -23.31
N GLY A 92 -22.81 -12.07 -23.95
CA GLY A 92 -22.72 -12.98 -25.10
C GLY A 92 -22.22 -14.39 -24.77
N THR A 93 -22.10 -14.72 -23.48
CA THR A 93 -21.67 -16.04 -22.99
C THR A 93 -22.79 -16.76 -22.24
N ARG A 94 -22.53 -18.01 -21.85
CA ARG A 94 -23.37 -18.77 -20.90
C ARG A 94 -22.65 -18.96 -19.56
N CYS A 95 -21.64 -18.13 -19.28
CA CYS A 95 -20.91 -18.20 -18.02
C CYS A 95 -21.86 -17.83 -16.88
N ALA A 96 -21.81 -18.60 -15.81
CA ALA A 96 -22.49 -18.34 -14.56
C ALA A 96 -21.47 -18.50 -13.43
N ARG A 97 -21.58 -17.68 -12.39
CA ARG A 97 -20.70 -17.80 -11.22
C ARG A 97 -20.88 -19.18 -10.58
N VAL A 98 -19.76 -19.85 -10.38
CA VAL A 98 -19.71 -21.14 -9.68
C VAL A 98 -19.34 -20.92 -8.21
N ASP A 99 -18.38 -20.04 -7.94
CA ASP A 99 -17.92 -19.68 -6.60
C ASP A 99 -17.39 -18.24 -6.60
N SER A 100 -17.33 -17.62 -5.42
CA SER A 100 -16.70 -16.31 -5.19
C SER A 100 -16.30 -16.17 -3.73
N GLN A 101 -15.12 -15.62 -3.49
CA GLN A 101 -14.58 -15.40 -2.15
C GLN A 101 -13.90 -14.04 -2.10
N VAL A 102 -14.03 -13.37 -0.96
CA VAL A 102 -13.34 -12.11 -0.68
C VAL A 102 -12.44 -12.34 0.53
N SER A 103 -11.15 -12.08 0.36
CA SER A 103 -10.17 -12.07 1.44
C SER A 103 -9.83 -10.63 1.77
N SER A 104 -9.79 -10.30 3.06
CA SER A 104 -9.67 -8.92 3.53
C SER A 104 -8.79 -8.86 4.78
N THR A 105 -7.92 -7.85 4.84
CA THR A 105 -7.13 -7.51 6.04
C THR A 105 -7.88 -6.60 7.01
N MET A 106 -9.04 -6.03 6.62
CA MET A 106 -9.83 -5.09 7.43
C MET A 106 -11.16 -5.67 7.94
N GLY A 107 -11.49 -6.91 7.57
CA GLY A 107 -12.81 -7.53 7.78
C GLY A 107 -12.95 -8.49 8.98
N GLU A 108 -11.90 -8.70 9.78
CA GLU A 108 -12.00 -9.53 11.00
C GLU A 108 -12.43 -8.68 12.20
N GLY A 109 -13.72 -8.30 12.23
CA GLY A 109 -14.27 -7.46 13.30
C GLY A 109 -15.78 -7.56 13.49
N GLY A 110 -16.38 -8.69 13.10
CA GLY A 110 -17.82 -8.90 13.18
C GLY A 110 -18.27 -9.75 14.37
N SER A 111 -18.82 -9.07 15.38
CA SER A 111 -19.82 -9.57 16.35
C SER A 111 -19.36 -10.19 17.68
N GLU A 112 -19.00 -9.34 18.64
CA GLU A 112 -19.43 -9.50 20.04
C GLU A 112 -19.93 -8.14 20.56
N HIS A 113 -21.22 -7.88 20.37
CA HIS A 113 -21.93 -6.89 21.18
C HIS A 113 -22.09 -7.48 22.59
N ASP A 114 -21.09 -7.32 23.44
CA ASP A 114 -21.27 -7.64 24.86
C ASP A 114 -21.96 -6.45 25.55
N HIS A 115 -23.25 -6.64 25.80
CA HIS A 115 -24.06 -5.75 26.62
C HIS A 115 -23.60 -5.87 28.07
N HIS A 116 -22.70 -4.99 28.51
CA HIS A 116 -22.54 -4.73 29.93
C HIS A 116 -23.51 -3.64 30.38
N ASP A 117 -24.74 -4.08 30.64
CA ASP A 117 -25.61 -3.48 31.63
C ASP A 117 -25.02 -3.68 33.05
N GLU A 118 -25.36 -2.74 33.93
CA GLU A 118 -25.24 -2.74 35.40
C GLU A 118 -23.96 -2.15 36.04
N HIS A 119 -24.03 -0.85 36.31
CA HIS A 119 -23.55 -0.34 37.60
C HIS A 119 -24.70 0.36 38.35
N LYS A 120 -25.36 -0.42 39.21
CA LYS A 120 -25.98 0.14 40.41
C LYS A 120 -24.86 0.47 41.38
N GLU A 121 -24.72 1.73 41.74
CA GLU A 121 -24.04 2.10 42.98
C GLU A 121 -25.06 2.77 43.91
N HIS A 122 -25.31 2.03 44.99
CA HIS A 122 -25.87 2.51 46.23
C HIS A 122 -24.74 3.21 47.00
N GLU A 123 -24.91 4.50 47.34
CA GLU A 123 -24.71 5.13 48.66
C GLU A 123 -24.80 6.65 48.58
#